data_AF-A0A6N6RN13-F1
#
_entry.id   AF-A0A6N6RN13-F1
#
_cell.length_a   1.000
_cell.length_b   1.000
_cell.length_c   1.000
_cell.angle_alpha   90.00
_cell.angle_beta   90.00
_cell.angle_gamma   90.00
#
_symmetry.space_group_name_H-M   'P 1'
#
loop_
_entity.id
_entity.type
_entity.pdbx_description
1 polymer ?
#
loop_
_entity_poly.entity_id
_entity_poly.type
_entity_poly.pdbx_seq_one_letter_code
_entity_poly.pdbx_strand_id
1 'polypeptide(L)'
;MSTNKTNDEEQIRQLLDDWAKEFRAKDLDGIMSIYAPDIVSFDAIAQLQFKGVNEYRKHWEACLSFCQGPITFEMRDLDIT
;
A
#
# COMPACT_ATOMS: atom_id res chain seq x y z
N MET A 1 -14.91 28.50 -0.83
CA MET A 1 -14.73 27.19 -0.17
C MET A 1 -14.06 26.24 -1.16
N SER A 2 -12.72 26.17 -1.18
CA SER A 2 -11.96 25.25 -2.06
C SER A 2 -10.61 24.79 -1.48
N THR A 3 -10.32 25.09 -0.21
CA THR A 3 -8.99 24.85 0.39
C THR A 3 -8.79 23.45 0.97
N ASN A 4 -9.83 22.61 1.06
CA ASN A 4 -9.69 21.23 1.58
C ASN A 4 -9.30 20.20 0.51
N LYS A 5 -9.87 20.26 -0.69
CA LYS A 5 -9.65 19.22 -1.72
C LYS A 5 -8.20 19.10 -2.17
N THR A 6 -7.55 20.22 -2.47
CA THR A 6 -6.13 20.23 -2.88
C THR A 6 -5.23 19.70 -1.76
N ASN A 7 -5.58 19.95 -0.50
CA ASN A 7 -4.85 19.43 0.65
C ASN A 7 -5.02 17.90 0.79
N ASP A 8 -6.23 17.38 0.58
CA ASP A 8 -6.49 15.94 0.63
C ASP A 8 -5.75 15.20 -0.51
N GLU A 9 -5.74 15.76 -1.73
CA GLU A 9 -4.99 15.20 -2.86
C GLU A 9 -3.48 15.14 -2.59
N GLU A 10 -2.91 16.23 -2.05
CA GLU A 10 -1.49 16.29 -1.66
C GLU A 10 -1.16 15.28 -0.55
N GLN A 11 -2.03 15.13 0.45
CA GLN A 11 -1.87 14.16 1.52
C GLN A 11 -1.91 12.71 1.02
N ILE A 12 -2.86 12.39 0.13
CA ILE A 12 -2.95 11.05 -0.47
C ILE A 12 -1.71 10.76 -1.30
N ARG A 13 -1.23 11.74 -2.08
CA ARG A 13 -0.01 11.60 -2.88
C ARG A 13 1.20 11.30 -1.99
N GLN A 14 1.37 12.07 -0.91
CA GLN A 14 2.45 11.86 0.05
C GLN A 14 2.36 10.48 0.71
N LEU A 15 1.15 10.07 1.11
CA LEU A 15 0.90 8.76 1.71
C LEU A 15 1.32 7.61 0.78
N LEU A 16 0.97 7.70 -0.51
CA LEU A 16 1.33 6.71 -1.52
C LEU A 16 2.84 6.69 -1.79
N ASP A 17 3.47 7.86 -1.89
CA ASP A 17 4.92 7.97 -2.11
C ASP A 17 5.72 7.33 -0.96
N ASP A 18 5.28 7.55 0.28
CA ASP A 18 5.91 6.95 1.46
C ASP A 18 5.65 5.45 1.49
N TRP A 19 4.42 4.99 1.24
CA TRP A 19 4.12 3.56 1.12
C TRP A 19 5.00 2.86 0.08
N ALA A 20 5.24 3.50 -1.08
CA ALA A 20 6.12 2.94 -2.11
C ALA A 20 7.59 2.88 -1.65
N LYS A 21 8.05 3.81 -0.80
CA LYS A 21 9.39 3.74 -0.19
C LYS A 21 9.47 2.55 0.77
N GLU A 22 8.48 2.39 1.65
CA GLU A 22 8.44 1.27 2.59
C GLU A 22 8.38 -0.08 1.86
N PHE A 23 7.61 -0.16 0.78
CA PHE A 23 7.58 -1.36 -0.05
C PHE A 23 8.93 -1.70 -0.67
N ARG A 24 9.65 -0.71 -1.24
CA ARG A 24 11.01 -0.92 -1.76
C ARG A 24 12.00 -1.31 -0.66
N ALA A 25 11.84 -0.79 0.55
CA ALA A 25 12.63 -1.13 1.73
C ALA A 25 12.26 -2.50 2.34
N LYS A 26 11.16 -3.13 1.89
CA LYS A 26 10.56 -4.34 2.49
C LYS A 26 10.17 -4.14 3.96
N ASP A 27 9.82 -2.92 4.35
CA ASP A 27 9.33 -2.64 5.69
C ASP A 27 7.85 -3.03 5.79
N LEU A 28 7.58 -4.20 6.35
CA LEU A 28 6.22 -4.70 6.55
C LEU A 28 5.40 -3.78 7.48
N ASP A 29 6.01 -3.16 8.48
CA ASP A 29 5.28 -2.28 9.40
C ASP A 29 4.92 -0.97 8.70
N GLY A 30 5.85 -0.41 7.92
CA GLY A 30 5.62 0.74 7.06
C GLY A 30 4.49 0.50 6.04
N ILE A 31 4.54 -0.61 5.31
CA ILE A 31 3.50 -1.01 4.34
C ILE A 31 2.14 -1.12 5.02
N MET A 32 2.08 -1.72 6.21
CA MET A 32 0.82 -1.99 6.90
C MET A 32 0.21 -0.78 7.60
N SER A 33 0.98 0.28 7.84
CA SER A 33 0.58 1.45 8.64
C SER A 33 -0.62 2.23 8.07
N ILE A 34 -0.86 2.12 6.77
CA ILE A 34 -1.89 2.90 6.06
C ILE A 34 -3.23 2.17 5.94
N TYR A 35 -3.29 0.88 6.31
CA TYR A 35 -4.48 0.06 6.09
C TYR A 35 -5.45 0.13 7.27
N ALA A 36 -6.74 0.29 6.94
CA ALA A 36 -7.81 0.22 7.93
C ALA A 36 -7.95 -1.19 8.52
N PRO A 37 -8.37 -1.33 9.80
CA PRO A 37 -8.54 -2.63 10.44
C PRO A 37 -9.47 -3.60 9.69
N ASP A 38 -10.48 -3.06 9.01
CA ASP A 38 -11.54 -3.76 8.26
C ASP A 38 -11.29 -3.83 6.75
N ILE A 39 -10.05 -3.60 6.29
CA ILE A 39 -9.67 -3.65 4.87
C ILE A 39 -10.20 -4.91 4.16
N VAL A 40 -10.71 -4.71 2.95
CA VAL A 40 -10.97 -5.79 1.99
C VAL A 40 -10.08 -5.54 0.78
N SER A 41 -9.05 -6.36 0.62
CA SER A 41 -8.08 -6.23 -0.48
C SER A 41 -8.24 -7.36 -1.50
N PHE A 42 -8.15 -7.00 -2.79
CA PHE A 42 -8.05 -7.92 -3.91
C PHE A 42 -6.64 -7.78 -4.45
N ASP A 43 -5.85 -8.86 -4.37
CA ASP A 43 -4.45 -8.84 -4.76
C ASP A 43 -4.20 -9.72 -6.00
N ALA A 44 -3.05 -9.54 -6.63
CA ALA A 44 -2.71 -10.17 -7.90
C ALA A 44 -2.51 -11.69 -7.80
N ILE A 45 -2.22 -12.22 -6.60
CA ILE A 45 -1.90 -13.63 -6.38
C ILE A 45 -2.65 -14.20 -5.17
N ALA A 46 -2.60 -15.53 -5.05
CA ALA A 46 -3.23 -16.33 -4.01
C ALA A 46 -4.77 -16.34 -4.06
N GLN A 47 -5.46 -15.95 -2.99
CA GLN A 47 -6.92 -16.02 -2.89
C GLN A 47 -7.60 -14.76 -3.45
N LEU A 48 -8.88 -14.87 -3.80
CA LEU A 48 -9.63 -13.77 -4.45
C LEU A 48 -9.65 -12.48 -3.62
N GLN A 49 -9.80 -12.57 -2.30
CA GLN A 49 -9.84 -11.41 -1.42
C GLN A 49 -9.28 -11.75 -0.04
N PHE A 50 -8.72 -10.73 0.61
CA PHE A 50 -8.25 -10.76 2.00
C PHE A 50 -9.11 -9.82 2.82
N LYS A 51 -9.64 -10.29 3.94
CA LYS A 51 -10.55 -9.51 4.80
C LYS A 51 -9.94 -9.30 6.18
N GLY A 52 -9.79 -8.04 6.55
CA GLY A 52 -9.19 -7.59 7.80
C GLY A 52 -7.67 -7.48 7.72
N VAL A 53 -7.14 -6.53 8.48
CA VAL A 53 -5.72 -6.16 8.48
C VAL A 53 -4.79 -7.34 8.83
N ASN A 54 -5.22 -8.23 9.72
CA ASN A 54 -4.42 -9.38 10.14
C ASN A 54 -4.22 -10.41 9.01
N GLU A 55 -5.27 -10.70 8.25
CA GLU A 55 -5.17 -11.62 7.11
C GLU A 55 -4.37 -11.00 5.98
N TYR A 56 -4.54 -9.70 5.74
CA TYR A 56 -3.78 -9.01 4.71
C TYR A 56 -2.29 -8.84 5.09
N ARG A 57 -1.97 -8.69 6.37
CA ARG A 57 -0.58 -8.67 6.85
C ARG A 57 0.16 -9.97 6.59
N LYS A 58 -0.47 -11.11 6.87
CA LYS A 58 0.11 -12.44 6.59
C LYS A 58 0.38 -12.61 5.09
N HIS A 59 -0.51 -12.10 4.26
CA HIS A 59 -0.32 -12.10 2.81
C HIS A 59 0.85 -11.24 2.38
N TRP A 60 0.98 -10.01 2.90
CA TRP A 60 2.15 -9.16 2.64
C TRP A 60 3.46 -9.81 3.06
N GLU A 61 3.50 -10.44 4.23
CA GLU A 61 4.68 -11.19 4.70
C GLU A 61 5.05 -12.32 3.72
N ALA A 62 4.05 -13.09 3.26
CA ALA A 62 4.26 -14.13 2.25
C ALA A 62 4.75 -13.53 0.93
N CYS A 63 4.14 -12.44 0.43
CA CYS A 63 4.55 -11.74 -0.79
C CYS A 63 6.01 -11.28 -0.72
N LEU A 64 6.41 -10.62 0.37
CA LEU A 64 7.77 -10.15 0.57
C LEU A 64 8.79 -11.31 0.63
N SER A 65 8.39 -12.48 1.13
CA SER A 65 9.26 -13.67 1.16
C SER A 65 9.64 -14.17 -0.25
N PHE A 66 8.82 -13.91 -1.26
CA PHE A 66 9.12 -14.24 -2.66
C PHE A 66 10.02 -13.21 -3.35
N CYS A 67 10.10 -11.99 -2.81
CA CYS A 67 10.93 -10.92 -3.39
C CYS A 67 12.39 -11.08 -2.95
N GLN A 68 13.18 -11.84 -3.72
CA GLN A 68 14.64 -11.92 -3.51
C GLN A 68 15.36 -10.73 -4.16
N GLY A 69 16.35 -10.16 -3.47
CA GLY A 69 17.11 -9.01 -3.96
C GLY A 69 16.33 -7.68 -3.92
N PRO A 70 16.84 -6.63 -4.60
CA PRO A 70 16.20 -5.32 -4.63
C PRO A 70 14.82 -5.36 -5.30
N ILE A 71 13.84 -4.63 -4.74
CA ILE A 71 12.51 -4.46 -5.34
C ILE A 71 12.52 -3.22 -6.21
N THR A 72 12.08 -3.35 -7.45
CA THR A 72 11.74 -2.22 -8.32
C THR A 72 10.23 -2.02 -8.29
N PHE A 73 9.80 -0.85 -7.84
CA PHE A 73 8.39 -0.46 -7.83
C PHE A 73 8.26 1.03 -8.11
N GLU A 74 7.43 1.39 -9.07
CA GLU A 74 7.15 2.76 -9.50
C GLU A 74 5.65 2.93 -9.76
N MET A 75 5.06 3.99 -9.22
CA MET A 75 3.72 4.43 -9.59
C MET A 75 3.83 5.41 -10.77
N ARG A 76 3.06 5.16 -11.81
CA ARG A 76 2.99 5.98 -13.03
C ARG A 76 1.52 6.29 -13.31
N ASP A 77 1.29 7.41 -14.00
CA ASP A 77 -0.05 7.86 -14.39
C ASP A 77 -1.05 7.99 -13.20
N LEU A 78 -0.54 8.49 -12.05
CA LEU A 78 -1.33 8.67 -10.82
C LEU A 78 -2.34 9.82 -10.95
N ASP A 79 -3.63 9.47 -10.89
CA ASP A 79 -4.79 10.37 -10.89
C ASP A 79 -5.47 10.40 -9.51
N ILE A 80 -5.78 11.61 -8.99
CA ILE A 80 -6.44 11.84 -7.69
C ILE A 80 -7.46 12.97 -7.88
N THR A 81 -8.73 12.79 -7.47
CA THR A 81 -9.87 13.68 -7.81
C THR A 81 -10.90 13.88 -6.69
#